data_AF-A0A926XB17-F1
#
_entry.id   AF-A0A926XB17-F1
#
_cell.length_a   1.000
_cell.length_b   1.000
_cell.length_c   1.000
_cell.angle_alpha   90.00
_cell.angle_beta   90.00
_cell.angle_gamma   90.00
#
_symmetry.space_group_name_H-M   'P 1'
#
loop_
_entity.id
_entity.type
_entity.pdbx_description
1 polymer ?
#
loop_
_entity_poly.entity_id
_entity_poly.type
_entity_poly.pdbx_seq_one_letter_code
_entity_poly.pdbx_strand_id
1 'polypeptide(L)'
;MINFGLNSSSILGLLYIILAITYLILIKGAESRRTNNLSASVLKLDKFVSVIIRSLLLISGIILFLQGWRLDPVLQFGQFLLFSLILYMIGKDIVIERLERHR
;
A
#
# COMPACT_ATOMS: atom_id res chain seq x y z
N MET A 1 -1.07 21.11 18.77
CA MET A 1 -0.14 21.74 17.81
C MET A 1 0.18 20.69 16.75
N ILE A 2 -0.07 20.97 15.47
CA ILE A 2 0.32 20.09 14.37
C ILE A 2 1.72 20.53 13.96
N ASN A 3 2.70 19.63 14.02
CA ASN A 3 4.06 19.95 13.61
C ASN A 3 4.24 19.52 12.15
N PHE A 4 4.23 20.49 11.23
CA PHE A 4 4.59 20.29 9.82
C PHE A 4 6.11 20.15 9.65
N GLY A 5 6.73 19.30 10.47
CA GLY A 5 8.17 19.03 10.40
C GLY A 5 8.46 17.99 9.31
N LEU A 6 9.64 18.07 8.69
CA LEU A 6 10.24 16.95 7.95
C LEU A 6 10.87 15.95 8.94
N ASN A 7 10.09 15.48 9.90
CA ASN A 7 10.48 14.44 10.84
C ASN A 7 10.27 13.06 10.20
N SER A 8 11.07 12.08 10.63
CA SER A 8 11.13 10.75 10.01
C SER A 8 9.76 10.08 9.87
N SER A 9 8.88 10.28 10.86
CA SER A 9 7.52 9.76 10.80
C SER A 9 6.64 10.43 9.73
N SER A 10 6.80 11.72 9.48
CA SER A 10 6.04 12.43 8.45
C SER A 10 6.55 12.08 7.04
N ILE A 11 7.86 11.83 6.90
CA ILE A 11 8.44 11.29 5.66
C ILE A 11 7.88 9.88 5.39
N LEU A 12 7.84 9.00 6.40
CA LEU A 12 7.20 7.69 6.27
C LEU A 12 5.73 7.82 5.90
N GLY A 13 4.98 8.71 6.55
CA GLY A 13 3.57 8.97 6.22
C GLY A 13 3.37 9.38 4.75
N LEU A 14 4.22 10.25 4.22
CA LEU A 14 4.20 10.62 2.80
C LEU A 14 4.49 9.43 1.89
N LEU A 15 5.48 8.60 2.22
CA LEU A 15 5.78 7.39 1.46
C LEU A 15 4.58 6.43 1.42
N TYR A 16 3.86 6.26 2.54
CA TYR A 16 2.62 5.48 2.60
C TYR A 16 1.54 6.05 1.68
N ILE A 17 1.35 7.37 1.67
CA ILE A 17 0.36 8.05 0.81
C ILE A 17 0.73 7.86 -0.67
N ILE A 18 1.99 8.10 -1.04
CA ILE A 18 2.47 7.93 -2.41
C ILE A 18 2.27 6.48 -2.84
N LEU A 19 2.68 5.52 -2.01
CA LEU A 19 2.51 4.09 -2.30
C LEU A 19 1.04 3.72 -2.48
N ALA A 20 0.14 4.22 -1.62
CA ALA A 20 -1.30 3.99 -1.74
C ALA A 20 -1.88 4.55 -3.04
N ILE A 21 -1.47 5.76 -3.45
CA ILE A 21 -1.88 6.39 -4.71
C ILE A 21 -1.34 5.62 -5.92
N THR A 22 -0.05 5.27 -5.91
CA THR A 22 0.56 4.47 -6.97
C THR A 22 -0.15 3.11 -7.10
N TYR A 23 -0.45 2.46 -5.98
CA TYR A 23 -1.17 1.18 -5.98
C TYR A 23 -2.63 1.31 -6.47
N LEU A 24 -3.29 2.44 -6.21
CA LEU A 24 -4.61 2.75 -6.79
C LEU A 24 -4.56 2.87 -8.33
N ILE A 25 -3.50 3.45 -8.87
CA ILE A 25 -3.32 3.67 -10.32
C ILE A 25 -2.92 2.37 -11.03
N LEU A 26 -1.95 1.62 -10.48
CA LEU A 26 -1.39 0.42 -11.13
C LEU A 26 -2.39 -0.74 -11.24
N ILE A 27 -3.27 -0.93 -10.25
CA ILE A 27 -4.24 -2.05 -10.25
C ILE A 27 -5.30 -1.91 -11.34
N LYS A 28 -5.68 -0.69 -11.75
CA LYS A 28 -6.61 -0.53 -12.89
C LYS A 28 -6.11 -1.24 -14.16
N GLY A 29 -4.78 -1.35 -14.34
CA GLY A 29 -4.17 -2.07 -15.45
C GLY A 29 -4.07 -3.59 -15.26
N ALA A 30 -3.81 -4.06 -14.03
CA ALA A 30 -3.64 -5.49 -13.72
C ALA A 30 -5.00 -6.23 -13.57
N GLU A 31 -5.98 -5.58 -12.97
CA GLU A 31 -7.32 -6.14 -12.73
C GLU A 31 -8.10 -6.37 -14.05
N SER A 32 -7.84 -5.55 -15.06
CA SER A 32 -8.37 -5.73 -16.42
C SER A 32 -7.88 -7.00 -17.12
N ARG A 33 -6.74 -7.58 -16.67
CA ARG A 33 -6.15 -8.79 -17.26
C ARG A 33 -6.51 -10.06 -16.49
N ARG A 34 -6.71 -9.95 -15.18
CA ARG A 34 -7.09 -11.07 -14.29
C ARG A 34 -8.53 -11.56 -14.52
N THR A 35 -9.36 -10.78 -15.23
CA THR A 35 -10.76 -11.10 -15.52
C THR A 35 -10.98 -12.30 -16.45
N ASN A 36 -9.93 -12.78 -17.13
CA ASN A 36 -10.08 -13.82 -18.16
C ASN A 36 -9.98 -15.28 -17.63
N ASN A 37 -9.48 -15.50 -16.40
CA ASN A 37 -9.16 -16.86 -15.90
C ASN A 37 -9.74 -17.23 -14.52
N LEU A 38 -10.49 -16.34 -13.85
CA LEU A 38 -10.98 -16.57 -12.48
C LEU A 38 -12.51 -16.48 -12.37
N SER A 39 -13.07 -17.32 -11.49
CA SER A 39 -14.50 -17.31 -11.16
C SER A 39 -14.96 -15.92 -10.69
N ALA A 40 -16.11 -15.47 -11.18
CA ALA A 40 -16.66 -14.14 -10.92
C ALA A 40 -16.80 -13.80 -9.43
N SER A 41 -16.98 -14.81 -8.56
CA SER A 41 -17.06 -14.64 -7.10
C SER A 41 -15.70 -14.27 -6.49
N VAL A 42 -14.62 -14.87 -6.96
CA VAL A 42 -13.26 -14.62 -6.45
C VAL A 42 -12.80 -13.22 -6.87
N LEU A 43 -13.12 -12.81 -8.11
CA LEU A 43 -12.78 -11.47 -8.61
C LEU A 43 -13.45 -10.35 -7.80
N LYS A 44 -14.73 -10.53 -7.42
CA LYS A 44 -15.45 -9.56 -6.59
C LYS A 44 -14.81 -9.38 -5.21
N LEU A 45 -14.40 -10.49 -4.59
CA LEU A 45 -13.74 -10.47 -3.27
C LEU A 45 -12.35 -9.82 -3.35
N ASP A 46 -11.55 -10.19 -4.35
CA ASP A 46 -10.21 -9.64 -4.56
C ASP A 46 -10.25 -8.11 -4.75
N LYS A 47 -11.21 -7.62 -5.55
CA LYS A 47 -11.45 -6.18 -5.75
C LYS A 47 -11.85 -5.47 -4.46
N PHE A 48 -12.78 -6.05 -3.70
CA PHE A 48 -13.26 -5.47 -2.45
C PHE A 48 -12.14 -5.39 -1.39
N VAL A 49 -11.41 -6.48 -1.18
CA VAL A 49 -10.27 -6.54 -0.26
C VAL A 49 -9.19 -5.55 -0.69
N SER A 50 -8.89 -5.46 -1.99
CA SER A 50 -7.92 -4.50 -2.51
C SER A 50 -8.34 -3.06 -2.22
N VAL A 51 -9.63 -2.69 -2.35
CA VAL A 51 -10.12 -1.34 -1.99
C VAL A 51 -9.92 -1.07 -0.50
N ILE A 52 -10.26 -2.01 0.37
CA ILE A 52 -10.10 -1.85 1.82
C ILE A 52 -8.63 -1.63 2.19
N ILE A 53 -7.73 -2.49 1.71
CA ILE A 53 -6.29 -2.40 2.00
C ILE A 53 -5.74 -1.05 1.56
N ARG A 54 -6.14 -0.56 0.38
CA ARG A 54 -5.74 0.76 -0.15
C ARG A 54 -6.20 1.90 0.74
N SER A 55 -7.46 1.88 1.16
CA SER A 55 -8.01 2.90 2.06
C SER A 55 -7.30 2.91 3.41
N LEU A 56 -7.03 1.73 3.98
CA LEU A 56 -6.30 1.61 5.24
C LEU A 56 -4.87 2.13 5.13
N LEU A 57 -4.17 1.83 4.03
CA LEU A 57 -2.82 2.31 3.77
C LEU A 57 -2.77 3.85 3.67
N LEU A 58 -3.76 4.44 3.00
CA LEU A 58 -3.89 5.89 2.85
C LEU A 58 -4.20 6.57 4.19
N ILE A 59 -5.14 6.03 4.96
CA ILE A 59 -5.49 6.53 6.31
C ILE A 59 -4.27 6.45 7.23
N SER A 60 -3.56 5.32 7.23
CA SER A 60 -2.32 5.13 7.99
C SER A 60 -1.26 6.18 7.64
N GLY A 61 -1.05 6.45 6.35
CA GLY A 61 -0.12 7.49 5.89
C GLY A 61 -0.51 8.90 6.34
N ILE A 62 -1.80 9.26 6.28
CA ILE A 62 -2.30 10.55 6.76
C ILE A 62 -2.09 10.71 8.26
N ILE A 63 -2.38 9.68 9.06
CA ILE A 63 -2.20 9.70 10.51
C ILE A 63 -0.71 9.90 10.85
N LEU A 64 0.17 9.12 10.21
CA LEU A 64 1.62 9.25 10.40
C LEU A 64 2.14 10.63 9.98
N PHE A 65 1.60 11.20 8.90
CA PHE A 65 1.98 12.52 8.42
C PHE A 65 1.60 13.64 9.40
N LEU A 66 0.38 13.63 9.93
CA LEU A 66 -0.15 14.70 10.78
C LEU A 66 0.24 14.56 12.26
N GLN A 67 0.34 13.33 12.77
CA GLN A 67 0.48 13.03 14.20
C GLN A 67 1.68 12.16 14.54
N GLY A 68 2.43 11.66 13.55
CA GLY A 68 3.51 10.72 13.77
C GLY A 68 4.67 11.26 14.62
N TRP A 69 4.84 12.58 14.69
CA TRP A 69 5.85 13.22 15.54
C TRP A 69 5.66 12.97 17.05
N ARG A 70 4.46 12.56 17.49
CA ARG A 70 4.16 12.15 18.88
C ARG A 70 4.24 10.65 19.10
N LEU A 71 4.42 9.87 18.04
CA LEU A 71 4.46 8.43 18.11
C LEU A 71 5.79 7.98 18.72
N ASP A 72 5.76 7.00 19.62
CA ASP A 72 6.99 6.49 20.24
C ASP A 72 7.97 5.97 19.18
N PRO A 73 9.29 6.18 19.35
CA PRO A 73 10.29 5.77 18.36
C PRO A 73 10.23 4.29 17.97
N VAL A 74 9.90 3.40 18.91
CA VAL A 74 9.77 1.95 18.64
C VAL A 74 8.55 1.64 17.77
N LEU A 75 7.44 2.37 17.95
CA LEU A 75 6.26 2.24 17.10
C LEU A 75 6.53 2.81 15.69
N GLN A 76 7.27 3.92 15.59
CA GLN A 76 7.72 4.44 14.29
C GLN A 76 8.59 3.43 13.53
N PHE A 77 9.49 2.73 14.24
CA PHE A 77 10.29 1.66 13.65
C PHE A 77 9.43 0.48 13.18
N GLY A 78 8.40 0.10 13.96
CA GLY A 78 7.41 -0.89 13.53
C GLY A 78 6.69 -0.52 12.23
N GLN A 79 6.32 0.76 12.07
CA GLN A 79 5.72 1.26 10.82
C GLN A 79 6.71 1.21 9.66
N PHE A 80 7.99 1.50 9.90
CA PHE A 80 9.03 1.33 8.88
C PHE A 80 9.18 -0.13 8.41
N LEU A 81 9.19 -1.10 9.34
CA LEU A 81 9.25 -2.52 9.01
C LEU A 81 8.02 -2.97 8.21
N LEU A 82 6.82 -2.52 8.61
CA LEU A 82 5.58 -2.78 7.88
C LEU A 82 5.63 -2.21 6.46
N PHE A 83 6.15 -0.99 6.29
CA PHE A 83 6.32 -0.38 4.97
C PHE A 83 7.24 -1.22 4.08
N SER A 84 8.38 -1.67 4.61
CA SER A 84 9.32 -2.52 3.88
C SER A 84 8.72 -3.87 3.49
N LEU A 85 7.90 -4.47 4.37
CA LEU A 85 7.19 -5.71 4.07
C LEU A 85 6.18 -5.53 2.92
N ILE A 86 5.43 -4.42 2.93
CA ILE A 86 4.47 -4.11 1.87
C ILE A 86 5.18 -3.92 0.54
N LEU A 87 6.32 -3.22 0.52
CA LEU A 87 7.14 -3.08 -0.70
C LEU A 87 7.60 -4.44 -1.25
N TYR A 88 8.06 -5.34 -0.37
CA TYR A 88 8.44 -6.70 -0.76
C TYR A 88 7.25 -7.47 -1.36
N MET A 89 6.08 -7.41 -0.71
CA MET A 89 4.87 -8.08 -1.22
C MET A 89 4.45 -7.56 -2.59
N ILE A 90 4.44 -6.24 -2.78
CA ILE A 90 4.13 -5.61 -4.08
C ILE A 90 5.12 -6.05 -5.14
N GLY A 91 6.43 -6.02 -4.84
CA GLY A 91 7.47 -6.48 -5.75
C GLY A 91 7.29 -7.94 -6.16
N LYS A 92 7.02 -8.81 -5.18
CA LYS A 92 6.73 -10.24 -5.43
C LYS A 92 5.53 -10.42 -6.34
N ASP A 93 4.43 -9.72 -6.10
CA ASP A 93 3.21 -9.84 -6.91
C ASP A 93 3.43 -9.38 -8.36
N ILE A 94 4.18 -8.29 -8.56
CA ILE A 94 4.57 -7.83 -9.90
C ILE A 94 5.43 -8.88 -10.63
N VAL A 95 6.39 -9.50 -9.93
CA VAL A 95 7.25 -10.54 -10.50
C VAL A 95 6.43 -11.78 -10.90
N ILE A 96 5.50 -12.21 -10.05
CA ILE A 96 4.62 -13.35 -10.36
C ILE A 96 3.74 -13.03 -11.58
N GLU A 97 3.13 -11.85 -11.64
CA GLU A 97 2.31 -11.44 -12.79
C GLU A 97 3.13 -11.42 -14.09
N ARG A 98 4.38 -10.96 -14.03
CA ARG A 98 5.30 -10.98 -15.17
C ARG A 98 5.66 -12.40 -15.59
N LEU A 99 5.87 -13.30 -14.63
CA LEU A 99 6.22 -14.70 -14.91
C LEU A 99 5.06 -15.43 -15.59
N GLU A 100 3.83 -15.25 -15.10
CA GLU A 100 2.61 -15.83 -15.69
C GLU A 100 2.36 -15.32 -17.11
N ARG A 101 2.74 -14.07 -17.41
CA ARG A 101 2.61 -13.49 -18.77
C ARG A 101 3.50 -14.17 -19.82
N HIS A 102 4.58 -14.83 -19.40
CA HIS A 102 5.55 -15.47 -20.30
C HIS A 102 5.33 -16.99 -20.43
N ARG A 103 4.29 -17.55 -19.79
CA ARG A 103 3.85 -18.94 -19.95
C ARG A 103 2.61 -18.99 -20.84
#